data_AF-A0A942AF87-F1
#
_entry.id   AF-A0A942AF87-F1
#
_cell.length_a   1.000
_cell.length_b   1.000
_cell.length_c   1.000
_cell.angle_alpha   90.00
_cell.angle_beta   90.00
_cell.angle_gamma   90.00
#
_symmetry.space_group_name_H-M   'P 1'
#
loop_
_entity.id
_entity.type
_entity.pdbx_description
1 polymer ?
#
loop_
_entity_poly.entity_id
_entity_poly.type
_entity_poly.pdbx_seq_one_letter_code
_entity_poly.pdbx_strand_id
1 'polypeptide(L)'
;MNKKIYAIIFLLLLSVTFLVGCENNNANNNYTTNKTTYESPKQSLNEELYSFSTPIKSSDPNRMTNLKITSSRIDGTIVKSKSEFSFYKVIGEPSSKDGYKEADAYGKDNEIIKVVGGGNCQISTTIYNAALGVNGLEVTERHEHDMPVAYVEDGKDATVSYGSLDLKFKNNNDFDIKLTCKTKDDKVTVKIFRIS
;
A
#
# COMPACT_ATOMS: atom_id res chain seq x y z
N MET A 1 -13.23 -20.20 -53.18
CA MET A 1 -12.36 -19.66 -52.11
C MET A 1 -10.91 -19.73 -52.61
N ASN A 2 -10.29 -18.59 -52.93
CA ASN A 2 -8.89 -18.52 -53.37
C ASN A 2 -8.03 -17.90 -52.27
N LYS A 3 -7.03 -18.63 -51.79
CA LYS A 3 -5.82 -18.06 -51.17
C LYS A 3 -4.60 -18.79 -51.74
N LYS A 4 -3.80 -18.03 -52.49
CA LYS A 4 -2.45 -18.37 -52.92
C LYS A 4 -1.48 -18.10 -51.76
N ILE A 5 -0.37 -18.83 -51.69
CA ILE A 5 1.02 -18.34 -51.76
C ILE A 5 1.98 -19.50 -51.41
N TYR A 6 2.77 -19.89 -52.41
CA TYR A 6 4.02 -20.67 -52.33
C TYR A 6 5.18 -19.64 -52.15
N ALA A 7 6.41 -19.91 -51.71
CA ALA A 7 7.28 -21.05 -51.98
C ALA A 7 8.70 -20.83 -51.34
N ILE A 8 9.48 -21.93 -51.20
CA ILE A 8 10.96 -22.08 -51.37
C ILE A 8 11.86 -21.45 -50.27
N ILE A 9 12.63 -22.11 -49.38
CA ILE A 9 13.55 -23.29 -49.31
C ILE A 9 14.90 -23.15 -50.04
N PHE A 10 16.01 -23.01 -49.28
CA PHE A 10 17.39 -23.53 -49.52
C PHE A 10 18.26 -23.23 -48.26
N LEU A 11 18.67 -24.15 -47.35
CA LEU A 11 19.80 -25.14 -47.33
C LEU A 11 21.20 -24.52 -47.68
N LEU A 12 22.37 -24.73 -47.06
CA LEU A 12 23.02 -25.60 -46.03
C LEU A 12 24.25 -24.79 -45.49
N LEU A 13 24.57 -24.77 -44.18
CA LEU A 13 25.71 -25.47 -43.51
C LEU A 13 27.14 -25.20 -44.04
N LEU A 14 28.07 -24.72 -43.19
CA LEU A 14 29.34 -25.40 -42.87
C LEU A 14 30.12 -24.69 -41.74
N SER A 15 30.69 -25.53 -40.87
CA SER A 15 31.61 -25.26 -39.76
C SER A 15 32.95 -24.63 -40.19
N VAL A 16 33.65 -23.98 -39.25
CA VAL A 16 35.06 -24.23 -38.86
C VAL A 16 35.48 -23.18 -37.82
N THR A 17 35.94 -23.67 -36.67
CA THR A 17 36.67 -22.92 -35.64
C THR A 17 38.08 -22.58 -36.11
N PHE A 18 38.58 -21.36 -35.87
CA PHE A 18 40.02 -21.12 -35.77
C PHE A 18 40.34 -20.00 -34.76
N LEU A 19 41.11 -20.37 -33.74
CA LEU A 19 41.90 -19.48 -32.90
C LEU A 19 43.10 -18.97 -33.71
N VAL A 20 43.32 -17.66 -33.71
CA VAL A 20 44.63 -16.99 -33.83
C VAL A 20 44.44 -15.68 -33.04
N GLY A 21 45.22 -15.31 -32.02
CA GLY A 21 46.67 -15.37 -31.93
C GLY A 21 47.20 -13.94 -32.04
N CYS A 22 47.91 -13.53 -31.01
CA CYS A 22 48.42 -12.20 -30.62
C CYS A 22 48.92 -11.19 -31.67
N GLU A 23 48.86 -9.94 -31.20
CA GLU A 23 49.84 -8.84 -31.29
C GLU A 23 49.66 -7.67 -32.28
N ASN A 24 49.37 -6.51 -31.65
CA ASN A 24 49.94 -5.17 -31.82
C ASN A 24 49.92 -4.51 -33.21
N ASN A 25 49.26 -3.33 -33.29
CA ASN A 25 49.98 -2.05 -33.40
C ASN A 25 49.02 -0.85 -33.31
N ASN A 26 49.32 0.04 -32.35
CA ASN A 26 49.23 1.50 -32.37
C ASN A 26 48.20 2.17 -33.30
N ALA A 27 47.11 2.69 -32.70
CA ALA A 27 46.71 4.10 -32.72
C ALA A 27 45.30 4.21 -32.11
N ASN A 28 45.21 4.49 -30.81
CA ASN A 28 43.93 4.72 -30.14
C ASN A 28 43.38 6.09 -30.54
N ASN A 29 42.56 6.09 -31.59
CA ASN A 29 41.64 7.18 -31.88
C ASN A 29 40.59 7.24 -30.76
N ASN A 30 40.60 8.34 -30.01
CA ASN A 30 39.64 8.63 -28.96
C ASN A 30 38.27 8.88 -29.58
N TYR A 31 37.45 7.84 -29.65
CA TYR A 31 36.01 7.96 -29.86
C TYR A 31 35.35 8.37 -28.54
N THR A 32 35.16 9.69 -28.38
CA THR A 32 34.24 10.25 -27.38
C THR A 32 32.82 9.79 -27.73
N THR A 33 32.39 8.70 -27.09
CA THR A 33 31.00 8.26 -27.13
C THR A 33 30.19 9.19 -26.26
N ASN A 34 29.45 10.09 -26.91
CA ASN A 34 28.44 10.94 -26.28
C ASN A 34 27.35 10.04 -25.69
N LYS A 35 27.51 9.69 -24.42
CA LYS A 35 26.51 9.00 -23.62
C LYS A 35 25.40 10.01 -23.33
N THR A 36 24.35 9.98 -24.14
CA THR A 36 23.08 10.65 -23.82
C THR A 36 22.52 9.98 -22.57
N THR A 37 22.78 10.63 -21.43
CA THR A 37 22.14 10.31 -20.15
C THR A 37 20.66 10.65 -20.29
N TYR A 38 19.83 9.64 -20.48
CA TYR A 38 18.40 9.77 -20.19
C TYR A 38 18.28 9.93 -18.67
N GLU A 39 18.19 11.18 -18.21
CA GLU A 39 17.78 11.46 -16.83
C GLU A 39 16.37 10.89 -16.64
N SER A 40 16.28 9.79 -15.91
CA SER A 40 15.01 9.37 -15.33
C SER A 40 14.50 10.51 -14.46
N PRO A 41 13.20 10.86 -14.51
CA PRO A 41 12.65 11.95 -13.71
C PRO A 41 12.97 11.69 -12.24
N LYS A 42 13.63 12.68 -11.63
CA LYS A 42 14.06 12.69 -10.23
C LYS A 42 12.84 12.44 -9.35
N GLN A 43 12.65 11.18 -8.95
CA GLN A 43 11.57 10.75 -8.06
C GLN A 43 11.66 11.60 -6.79
N SER A 44 10.66 12.44 -6.52
CA SER A 44 10.64 13.21 -5.28
C SER A 44 10.71 12.23 -4.11
N LEU A 45 11.70 12.44 -3.25
CA LEU A 45 11.98 11.55 -2.15
C LEU A 45 10.88 11.76 -1.11
N ASN A 46 9.90 10.85 -1.07
CA ASN A 46 8.88 10.86 -0.03
C ASN A 46 9.58 10.67 1.33
N GLU A 47 9.53 11.68 2.20
CA GLU A 47 10.07 11.61 3.57
C GLU A 47 9.08 10.86 4.46
N GLU A 48 9.52 9.81 5.15
CA GLU A 48 8.69 9.12 6.15
C GLU A 48 8.55 9.99 7.39
N LEU A 49 7.32 10.42 7.70
CA LEU A 49 7.03 11.24 8.88
C LEU A 49 6.81 10.37 10.12
N TYR A 50 6.08 9.26 9.95
CA TYR A 50 5.77 8.36 11.06
C TYR A 50 5.38 6.96 10.58
N SER A 51 5.57 5.96 11.44
CA SER A 51 5.17 4.57 11.22
C SER A 51 4.61 3.98 12.50
N PHE A 52 3.43 3.37 12.41
CA PHE A 52 2.81 2.63 13.52
C PHE A 52 2.42 1.23 13.07
N SER A 53 2.39 0.27 14.00
CA SER A 53 1.96 -1.10 13.72
C SER A 53 1.16 -1.70 14.85
N THR A 54 0.15 -2.49 14.50
CA THR A 54 -0.62 -3.30 15.46
C THR A 54 -0.42 -4.79 15.15
N PRO A 55 -0.27 -5.65 16.17
CA PRO A 55 -0.13 -7.09 15.98
C PRO A 55 -1.47 -7.71 15.57
N ILE A 56 -1.42 -8.71 14.72
CA ILE A 56 -2.55 -9.56 14.37
C ILE A 56 -2.47 -10.82 15.24
N LYS A 57 -3.38 -10.93 16.20
CA LYS A 57 -3.45 -12.07 17.14
C LYS A 57 -4.45 -13.14 16.73
N SER A 58 -5.03 -13.02 15.54
CA SER A 58 -6.07 -13.91 15.03
C SER A 58 -5.52 -14.80 13.92
N SER A 59 -5.84 -16.09 13.97
CA SER A 59 -5.57 -17.06 12.90
C SER A 59 -6.75 -17.23 11.92
N ASP A 60 -7.87 -16.53 12.12
CA ASP A 60 -9.03 -16.59 11.23
C ASP A 60 -8.70 -16.11 9.80
N PRO A 61 -8.78 -16.98 8.77
CA PRO A 61 -8.48 -16.62 7.38
C PRO A 61 -9.46 -15.60 6.79
N ASN A 62 -10.71 -15.54 7.27
CA ASN A 62 -11.69 -14.54 6.82
C ASN A 62 -11.28 -13.15 7.27
N ARG A 63 -10.90 -13.02 8.55
CA ARG A 63 -10.33 -11.78 9.08
C ARG A 63 -9.08 -11.36 8.31
N MET A 64 -8.18 -12.29 8.02
CA MET A 64 -6.97 -12.00 7.24
C MET A 64 -7.28 -11.51 5.82
N THR A 65 -8.30 -12.07 5.19
CA THR A 65 -8.80 -11.59 3.89
C THR A 65 -9.29 -10.15 3.99
N ASN A 66 -10.11 -9.84 4.99
CA ASN A 66 -10.63 -8.49 5.21
C ASN A 66 -9.51 -7.48 5.45
N LEU A 67 -8.56 -7.77 6.35
CA LEU A 67 -7.44 -6.87 6.66
C LEU A 67 -6.61 -6.55 5.41
N LYS A 68 -6.37 -7.54 4.54
CA LYS A 68 -5.65 -7.35 3.27
C LYS A 68 -6.43 -6.49 2.29
N ILE A 69 -7.73 -6.72 2.12
CA ILE A 69 -8.59 -5.91 1.25
C ILE A 69 -8.59 -4.45 1.74
N THR A 70 -8.88 -4.22 3.01
CA THR A 70 -8.91 -2.88 3.60
C THR A 70 -7.55 -2.19 3.49
N SER A 71 -6.45 -2.89 3.80
CA SER A 71 -5.10 -2.35 3.66
C SER A 71 -4.83 -1.90 2.23
N SER A 72 -5.20 -2.72 1.24
CA SER A 72 -4.99 -2.39 -0.17
C SER A 72 -5.80 -1.18 -0.65
N ARG A 73 -6.98 -0.94 -0.08
CA ARG A 73 -7.79 0.26 -0.37
C ARG A 73 -7.20 1.53 0.24
N ILE A 74 -6.57 1.42 1.42
CA ILE A 74 -5.90 2.55 2.09
C ILE A 74 -4.52 2.84 1.46
N ASP A 75 -3.80 1.81 1.02
CA ASP A 75 -2.43 1.95 0.52
C ASP A 75 -2.35 2.91 -0.67
N GLY A 76 -1.50 3.93 -0.55
CA GLY A 76 -1.34 4.97 -1.57
C GLY A 76 -2.31 6.15 -1.44
N THR A 77 -3.20 6.17 -0.44
CA THR A 77 -4.10 7.31 -0.22
C THR A 77 -3.32 8.60 -0.03
N ILE A 78 -3.64 9.62 -0.84
CA ILE A 78 -3.08 10.97 -0.70
C ILE A 78 -4.10 11.85 0.02
N VAL A 79 -3.68 12.46 1.14
CA VAL A 79 -4.46 13.49 1.85
C VAL A 79 -3.83 14.84 1.55
N LYS A 80 -4.53 15.61 0.72
CA LYS A 80 -4.06 16.92 0.27
C LYS A 80 -3.89 17.88 1.44
N SER A 81 -2.98 18.85 1.28
CA SER A 81 -2.90 19.99 2.20
C SER A 81 -4.29 20.62 2.41
N LYS A 82 -4.60 20.94 3.66
CA LYS A 82 -5.88 21.50 4.15
C LYS A 82 -7.12 20.64 3.92
N SER A 83 -6.96 19.39 3.47
CA SER A 83 -8.07 18.46 3.21
C SER A 83 -8.21 17.43 4.33
N GLU A 84 -9.37 16.77 4.36
CA GLU A 84 -9.72 15.78 5.37
C GLU A 84 -9.69 14.35 4.78
N PHE A 85 -9.10 13.44 5.56
CA PHE A 85 -9.23 12.01 5.39
C PHE A 85 -10.50 11.51 6.09
N SER A 86 -11.21 10.58 5.46
CA SER A 86 -12.30 9.81 6.06
C SER A 86 -12.10 8.34 5.69
N PHE A 87 -12.06 7.47 6.70
CA PHE A 87 -11.77 6.06 6.51
C PHE A 87 -12.78 5.41 5.57
N TYR A 88 -14.08 5.58 5.84
CA TYR A 88 -15.12 5.00 4.98
C TYR A 88 -15.31 5.71 3.65
N LYS A 89 -14.90 6.98 3.51
CA LYS A 89 -14.84 7.62 2.18
C LYS A 89 -13.79 6.95 1.28
N VAL A 90 -12.69 6.47 1.85
CA VAL A 90 -11.63 5.79 1.10
C VAL A 90 -12.01 4.33 0.83
N ILE A 91 -12.45 3.59 1.85
CA ILE A 91 -12.68 2.16 1.68
C ILE A 91 -14.06 1.79 1.16
N GLY A 92 -15.07 2.67 1.25
CA GLY A 92 -16.46 2.38 0.92
C GLY A 92 -17.14 1.39 1.89
N GLU A 93 -18.35 0.95 1.54
CA GLU A 93 -19.08 -0.07 2.31
C GLU A 93 -18.39 -1.44 2.18
N PRO A 94 -18.01 -2.11 3.27
CA PRO A 94 -17.54 -3.48 3.21
C PRO A 94 -18.66 -4.42 2.71
N SER A 95 -18.44 -5.11 1.59
CA SER A 95 -19.44 -6.00 1.00
C SER A 95 -18.85 -7.32 0.55
N SER A 96 -19.64 -8.40 0.61
CA SER A 96 -19.22 -9.73 0.15
C SER A 96 -18.91 -9.76 -1.36
N LYS A 97 -19.52 -8.86 -2.15
CA LYS A 97 -19.26 -8.70 -3.60
C LYS A 97 -17.82 -8.25 -3.86
N ASP A 98 -17.28 -7.45 -2.95
CA ASP A 98 -15.91 -6.95 -3.00
C ASP A 98 -14.88 -7.92 -2.40
N GLY A 99 -15.33 -9.13 -2.02
CA GLY A 99 -14.48 -10.17 -1.46
C GLY A 99 -14.36 -10.15 0.06
N TYR A 100 -14.98 -9.19 0.77
CA TYR A 100 -15.05 -9.22 2.22
C TYR A 100 -15.77 -10.48 2.71
N LYS A 101 -15.38 -10.92 3.90
CA LYS A 101 -15.88 -12.11 4.58
C LYS A 101 -16.44 -11.74 5.95
N GLU A 102 -17.33 -12.58 6.46
CA GLU A 102 -17.74 -12.49 7.87
C GLU A 102 -16.59 -12.89 8.77
N ALA A 103 -16.25 -12.01 9.71
CA ALA A 103 -15.23 -12.21 10.71
C ALA A 103 -15.63 -11.45 11.99
N ASP A 104 -14.92 -11.74 13.08
CA ASP A 104 -15.20 -11.13 14.38
C ASP A 104 -14.93 -9.61 14.35
N ALA A 105 -15.87 -8.88 14.94
CA ALA A 105 -15.79 -7.46 15.26
C ALA A 105 -16.29 -7.22 16.69
N TYR A 106 -15.84 -6.12 17.27
CA TYR A 106 -16.29 -5.68 18.58
C TYR A 106 -17.62 -4.94 18.40
N GLY A 107 -18.69 -5.49 18.97
CA GLY A 107 -20.01 -4.89 19.06
C GLY A 107 -20.13 -3.98 20.29
N LYS A 108 -21.36 -3.53 20.54
CA LYS A 108 -21.71 -2.79 21.76
C LYS A 108 -21.77 -3.75 22.96
N ASP A 109 -21.79 -3.19 24.16
CA ASP A 109 -22.05 -3.92 25.40
C ASP A 109 -21.13 -5.14 25.57
N ASN A 110 -19.87 -4.99 25.15
CA ASN A 110 -18.82 -5.99 25.29
C ASN A 110 -19.00 -7.26 24.45
N GLU A 111 -19.85 -7.22 23.42
CA GLU A 111 -20.11 -8.39 22.56
C GLU A 111 -19.08 -8.53 21.43
N ILE A 112 -18.77 -9.78 21.09
CA ILE A 112 -18.08 -10.12 19.84
C ILE A 112 -19.14 -10.59 18.85
N ILE A 113 -19.28 -9.86 17.74
CA ILE A 113 -20.24 -10.15 16.68
C ILE A 113 -19.52 -10.54 15.38
N LYS A 114 -20.20 -11.29 14.52
CA LYS A 114 -19.70 -11.56 13.16
C LYS A 114 -20.31 -10.58 12.17
N VAL A 115 -19.46 -9.88 11.44
CA VAL A 115 -19.87 -8.91 10.42
C VAL A 115 -19.00 -9.02 9.18
N VAL A 116 -19.58 -8.69 8.03
CA VAL A 116 -18.82 -8.51 6.79
C VAL A 116 -17.84 -7.35 6.97
N GLY A 117 -16.55 -7.61 6.78
CA GLY A 117 -15.51 -6.61 7.04
C GLY A 117 -15.01 -6.55 8.49
N GLY A 118 -15.31 -7.58 9.30
CA GLY A 118 -14.69 -7.75 10.61
C GLY A 118 -13.16 -7.63 10.52
N GLY A 119 -12.60 -6.75 11.35
CA GLY A 119 -11.18 -6.35 11.32
C GLY A 119 -10.90 -4.90 10.95
N ASN A 120 -11.87 -4.18 10.36
CA ASN A 120 -11.67 -2.77 9.98
C ASN A 120 -11.25 -1.85 11.14
N CYS A 121 -11.77 -2.08 12.36
CA CYS A 121 -11.37 -1.32 13.55
C CYS A 121 -9.87 -1.40 13.87
N GLN A 122 -9.20 -2.50 13.50
CA GLN A 122 -7.75 -2.63 13.68
C GLN A 122 -6.99 -1.76 12.67
N ILE A 123 -7.49 -1.65 11.43
CA ILE A 123 -6.88 -0.79 10.42
C ILE A 123 -7.07 0.68 10.80
N SER A 124 -8.29 1.09 11.16
CA SER A 124 -8.55 2.46 11.65
C SER A 124 -7.71 2.80 12.87
N THR A 125 -7.62 1.91 13.86
CA THR A 125 -6.73 2.07 15.03
C THR A 125 -5.27 2.28 14.61
N THR A 126 -4.77 1.50 13.65
CA THR A 126 -3.38 1.63 13.18
C THR A 126 -3.17 2.98 12.47
N ILE A 127 -4.14 3.44 11.68
CA ILE A 127 -4.11 4.76 11.02
C ILE A 127 -4.15 5.90 12.05
N TYR A 128 -5.05 5.82 13.02
CA TYR A 128 -5.20 6.82 14.08
C TYR A 128 -3.88 7.05 14.82
N ASN A 129 -3.23 5.97 15.28
CA ASN A 129 -1.94 6.09 15.97
C ASN A 129 -0.82 6.58 15.06
N ALA A 130 -0.83 6.23 13.77
CA ALA A 130 0.12 6.79 12.83
C ALA A 130 -0.10 8.30 12.65
N ALA A 131 -1.35 8.75 12.61
CA ALA A 131 -1.71 10.16 12.46
C ALA A 131 -1.32 10.98 13.70
N LEU A 132 -1.51 10.46 14.91
CA LEU A 132 -1.07 11.11 16.15
C LEU A 132 0.44 11.36 16.20
N GLY A 133 1.23 10.54 15.51
CA GLY A 133 2.68 10.69 15.43
C GLY A 133 3.15 11.77 14.45
N VAL A 134 2.25 12.41 13.71
CA VAL A 134 2.58 13.42 12.69
C VAL A 134 2.03 14.78 13.11
N ASN A 135 2.93 15.76 13.24
CA ASN A 135 2.54 17.14 13.51
C ASN A 135 1.66 17.71 12.38
N GLY A 136 0.67 18.52 12.77
CA GLY A 136 -0.24 19.16 11.82
C GLY A 136 -1.36 18.26 11.29
N LEU A 137 -1.50 17.02 11.77
CA LEU A 137 -2.71 16.23 11.59
C LEU A 137 -3.64 16.42 12.80
N GLU A 138 -4.86 16.84 12.55
CA GLU A 138 -5.89 17.05 13.58
C GLU A 138 -6.95 15.97 13.45
N VAL A 139 -7.13 15.13 14.46
CA VAL A 139 -8.19 14.12 14.47
C VAL A 139 -9.53 14.82 14.71
N THR A 140 -10.40 14.78 13.70
CA THR A 140 -11.70 15.47 13.69
C THR A 140 -12.86 14.54 14.05
N GLU A 141 -12.67 13.23 13.89
CA GLU A 141 -13.62 12.22 14.36
C GLU A 141 -12.85 10.96 14.80
N ARG A 142 -13.13 10.50 16.02
CA ARG A 142 -12.64 9.24 16.56
C ARG A 142 -13.58 8.78 17.68
N HIS A 143 -13.77 7.48 17.77
CA HIS A 143 -14.59 6.82 18.79
C HIS A 143 -13.80 5.69 19.46
N GLU A 144 -14.06 5.45 20.74
CA GLU A 144 -13.52 4.31 21.51
C GLU A 144 -14.39 3.08 21.35
N HIS A 145 -13.78 1.90 21.49
CA HIS A 145 -14.50 0.69 21.82
C HIS A 145 -14.93 0.74 23.29
N ASP A 146 -16.06 0.09 23.60
CA ASP A 146 -16.55 -0.07 24.97
C ASP A 146 -15.64 -0.99 25.83
N MET A 147 -14.72 -1.72 25.19
CA MET A 147 -13.75 -2.61 25.82
C MET A 147 -12.32 -2.43 25.31
N PRO A 148 -11.32 -2.80 26.13
CA PRO A 148 -9.96 -3.01 25.67
C PRO A 148 -9.88 -3.95 24.46
N VAL A 149 -9.06 -3.58 23.48
CA VAL A 149 -8.79 -4.40 22.29
C VAL A 149 -7.38 -4.98 22.36
N ALA A 150 -7.21 -6.23 21.93
CA ALA A 150 -5.96 -6.95 22.15
C ALA A 150 -4.75 -6.43 21.34
N TYR A 151 -4.93 -5.46 20.44
CA TYR A 151 -3.91 -5.04 19.47
C TYR A 151 -3.38 -3.61 19.69
N VAL A 152 -3.83 -2.89 20.72
CA VAL A 152 -3.28 -1.58 21.11
C VAL A 152 -3.50 -1.33 22.60
N GLU A 153 -2.79 -0.36 23.19
CA GLU A 153 -3.03 0.10 24.57
C GLU A 153 -4.39 0.82 24.70
N ASP A 154 -4.96 0.82 25.90
CA ASP A 154 -6.24 1.49 26.19
C ASP A 154 -6.19 2.99 25.86
N GLY A 155 -7.28 3.51 25.29
CA GLY A 155 -7.40 4.91 24.85
C GLY A 155 -6.67 5.23 23.54
N LYS A 156 -5.98 4.26 22.92
CA LYS A 156 -5.33 4.40 21.61
C LYS A 156 -6.08 3.72 20.48
N ASP A 157 -7.23 3.13 20.74
CA ASP A 157 -8.06 2.49 19.74
C ASP A 157 -8.93 3.51 18.97
N ALA A 158 -9.38 3.13 17.78
CA ALA A 158 -10.36 3.89 17.01
C ALA A 158 -11.37 2.93 16.37
N THR A 159 -12.59 2.90 16.91
CA THR A 159 -13.68 2.09 16.36
C THR A 159 -14.31 2.74 15.13
N VAL A 160 -14.76 1.92 14.18
CA VAL A 160 -15.43 2.36 12.95
C VAL A 160 -16.58 1.42 12.62
N SER A 161 -17.69 1.98 12.16
CA SER A 161 -18.87 1.24 11.73
C SER A 161 -19.55 1.98 10.58
N TYR A 162 -19.68 1.32 9.43
CA TYR A 162 -20.17 1.98 8.22
C TYR A 162 -21.56 2.60 8.44
N GLY A 163 -21.73 3.85 8.00
CA GLY A 163 -22.97 4.61 8.18
C GLY A 163 -23.20 5.18 9.58
N SER A 164 -22.31 4.95 10.56
CA SER A 164 -22.49 5.45 11.93
C SER A 164 -21.23 6.05 12.57
N LEU A 165 -20.09 5.36 12.54
CA LEU A 165 -18.84 5.78 13.20
C LEU A 165 -17.70 5.78 12.17
N ASP A 166 -16.94 6.88 12.09
CA ASP A 166 -15.81 7.00 11.17
C ASP A 166 -14.52 7.40 11.91
N LEU A 167 -13.39 7.23 11.23
CA LEU A 167 -12.13 7.84 11.62
C LEU A 167 -11.82 8.95 10.62
N LYS A 168 -11.70 10.18 11.12
CA LYS A 168 -11.37 11.36 10.31
C LYS A 168 -10.23 12.14 10.90
N PHE A 169 -9.40 12.68 10.02
CA PHE A 169 -8.41 13.67 10.40
C PHE A 169 -8.17 14.66 9.27
N LYS A 170 -7.90 15.91 9.65
CA LYS A 170 -7.56 17.00 8.74
C LYS A 170 -6.05 17.15 8.64
N ASN A 171 -5.55 17.22 7.41
CA ASN A 171 -4.15 17.58 7.16
C ASN A 171 -4.02 19.12 7.18
N ASN A 172 -3.68 19.68 8.34
CA ASN A 172 -3.46 21.11 8.50
C ASN A 172 -2.06 21.57 8.04
N ASN A 173 -1.22 20.69 7.52
CA ASN A 173 0.07 21.07 6.94
C ASN A 173 -0.09 21.82 5.61
N ASP A 174 0.99 22.41 5.12
CA ASP A 174 1.12 23.05 3.80
C ASP A 174 1.63 22.10 2.71
N PHE A 175 1.78 20.81 3.04
CA PHE A 175 2.17 19.74 2.12
C PHE A 175 1.14 18.61 2.10
N ASP A 176 1.17 17.82 1.03
CA ASP A 176 0.38 16.60 0.91
C ASP A 176 1.03 15.46 1.71
N ILE A 177 0.21 14.53 2.19
CA ILE A 177 0.72 13.29 2.78
C ILE A 177 0.23 12.07 2.02
N LYS A 178 1.03 11.00 2.05
CA LYS A 178 0.66 9.66 1.55
C LYS A 178 0.56 8.68 2.70
N LEU A 179 -0.53 7.94 2.77
CA LEU A 179 -0.65 6.78 3.64
C LEU A 179 -0.20 5.55 2.86
N THR A 180 0.63 4.72 3.48
CA THR A 180 0.83 3.33 3.05
C THR A 180 0.29 2.41 4.11
N CYS A 181 -0.36 1.31 3.72
CA CYS A 181 -0.98 0.38 4.64
C CYS A 181 -0.72 -1.06 4.18
N LYS A 182 -0.08 -1.86 5.03
CA LYS A 182 0.29 -3.24 4.71
C LYS A 182 -0.13 -4.19 5.81
N THR A 183 -0.78 -5.27 5.42
CA THR A 183 -1.01 -6.45 6.25
C THR A 183 0.00 -7.53 5.85
N LYS A 184 1.03 -7.74 6.68
CA LYS A 184 2.11 -8.69 6.42
C LYS A 184 2.79 -9.07 7.74
N ASP A 185 3.37 -10.27 7.84
CA ASP A 185 4.20 -10.70 8.98
C ASP A 185 3.45 -10.55 10.31
N ASP A 186 2.18 -10.99 10.34
CA ASP A 186 1.27 -10.94 11.50
C ASP A 186 1.11 -9.55 12.11
N LYS A 187 1.20 -8.50 11.28
CA LYS A 187 0.93 -7.11 11.69
C LYS A 187 0.23 -6.33 10.58
N VAL A 188 -0.47 -5.29 11.02
CA VAL A 188 -0.88 -4.18 10.17
C VAL A 188 0.11 -3.06 10.42
N THR A 189 0.73 -2.54 9.38
CA THR A 189 1.63 -1.38 9.45
C THR A 189 1.08 -0.25 8.61
N VAL A 190 0.96 0.93 9.21
CA VAL A 190 0.65 2.18 8.51
C VAL A 190 1.85 3.10 8.61
N LYS A 191 2.25 3.66 7.47
CA LYS A 191 3.25 4.72 7.41
C LYS A 191 2.69 5.95 6.74
N ILE A 192 3.06 7.12 7.23
CA ILE A 192 2.70 8.40 6.64
C ILE A 192 3.96 9.04 6.09
N PHE A 193 3.90 9.44 4.82
CA PHE A 193 4.99 10.15 4.15
C PHE A 193 4.57 11.56 3.78
N ARG A 194 5.49 12.51 3.85
CA ARG A 194 5.36 13.80 3.17
C ARG A 194 5.55 13.61 1.67
N ILE A 195 4.69 14.24 0.89
CA ILE A 195 4.83 14.38 -0.56
C ILE A 195 5.06 15.86 -0.86
N SER A 196 6.21 16.16 -1.45
CA SER A 196 6.60 17.49 -1.94
C SER A 196 6.69 17.50 -3.45
#